data_AF-A0A382FLE1-F1
#
_entry.id   AF-A0A382FLE1-F1
#
_cell.length_a   1.000
_cell.length_b   1.000
_cell.length_c   1.000
_cell.angle_alpha   90.00
_cell.angle_beta   90.00
_cell.angle_gamma   90.00
#
_symmetry.space_group_name_H-M   'P 1'
#
loop_
_entity.id
_entity.type
_entity.pdbx_description
1 polymer ?
#
loop_
_entity_poly.entity_id
_entity_poly.type
_entity_poly.pdbx_seq_one_letter_code
_entity_poly.pdbx_strand_id
1 'polypeptide(L)'
;MKRNIIILAVIVTASVSANAQEQVLPPLKDLGIKEDLSLTGKLVIKEIRFDGNSVFSGEELRDVISVDLSKPLSTEELEKIRKAVSQFYFNNGYVNSGATIGEQDLSNGVLTVSVVEGVLDKINVMGTGWLRPSYVEDRIRSGVKTPLNMEDLKRSLEFIRRDEKIRKINTALLPGDKLGQSHLDAIVTENKLLDAGIGLSNRRPPSVGAEEAEVYIGTKNLTSLGDTLRLNYTFTDEGMKEVDFDGADNYAISYSLPLHTSGTTLELGTVKSDYVILEEPFDTLNIQSDTQMVSVGIRQPIYNDLKHEFSVSLKGERRQSKTMVSGMPFSISPGSTDGMTRIAALRVSPEYVYRSSKRVIAVRTTLSFGLDAQDPVLDESYMEPEFFSWLTQASWVEAIGSSENLFALKSYYQHTDERLISMEQFSLGGMNTIRGYRENQIIRDNAF
;
A
#
# COMPACT_ATOMS: atom_id res chain seq x y z
N MET A 1 -37.74 -14.06 9.20
CA MET A 1 -38.12 -12.67 8.85
C MET A 1 -36.96 -11.99 8.13
N LYS A 2 -36.95 -11.99 6.79
CA LYS A 2 -36.01 -11.21 5.97
C LYS A 2 -36.79 -9.98 5.46
N ARG A 3 -36.37 -8.77 5.84
CA ARG A 3 -36.95 -7.52 5.33
C ARG A 3 -36.23 -7.16 4.03
N ASN A 4 -36.91 -7.37 2.90
CA ASN A 4 -36.52 -6.79 1.61
C ASN A 4 -36.98 -5.33 1.57
N ILE A 5 -36.03 -4.41 1.45
CA ILE A 5 -36.30 -3.00 1.16
C ILE A 5 -36.37 -2.89 -0.37
N ILE A 6 -37.59 -2.71 -0.89
CA ILE A 6 -37.85 -2.41 -2.30
C ILE A 6 -37.72 -0.90 -2.47
N ILE A 7 -36.70 -0.45 -3.19
CA ILE A 7 -36.55 0.96 -3.59
C ILE A 7 -37.44 1.19 -4.82
N LEU A 8 -38.53 1.92 -4.62
CA LEU A 8 -39.43 2.35 -5.67
C LEU A 8 -38.85 3.63 -6.31
N ALA A 9 -38.22 3.51 -7.47
CA ALA A 9 -37.83 4.66 -8.28
C ALA A 9 -39.02 5.11 -9.13
N VAL A 10 -39.64 6.24 -8.76
CA VAL A 10 -40.67 6.90 -9.57
C VAL A 10 -39.96 7.65 -10.70
N ILE A 11 -40.07 7.14 -11.92
CA ILE A 11 -39.66 7.85 -13.13
C ILE A 11 -40.82 8.75 -13.55
N VAL A 12 -40.69 10.05 -13.32
CA VAL A 12 -41.57 11.06 -13.91
C VAL A 12 -41.10 11.27 -15.35
N THR A 13 -41.83 10.72 -16.31
CA THR A 13 -41.64 11.01 -17.74
C THR A 13 -42.24 12.39 -18.03
N ALA A 14 -41.39 13.42 -18.05
CA ALA A 14 -41.73 14.67 -18.71
C ALA A 14 -41.53 14.49 -20.23
N SER A 15 -42.63 14.45 -20.97
CA SER A 15 -42.63 14.52 -22.43
C SER A 15 -42.21 15.92 -22.87
N VAL A 16 -40.92 16.09 -23.15
CA VAL A 16 -40.40 17.26 -23.85
C VAL A 16 -40.53 16.98 -25.34
N SER A 17 -41.45 17.67 -26.01
CA SER A 17 -41.51 17.73 -27.47
C SER A 17 -40.22 18.37 -27.99
N ALA A 18 -39.29 17.55 -28.47
CA ALA A 18 -38.11 18.01 -29.17
C ALA A 18 -38.56 18.56 -30.53
N ASN A 19 -38.60 19.89 -30.64
CA ASN A 19 -38.66 20.58 -31.92
C ASN A 19 -37.36 20.24 -32.66
N ALA A 20 -37.45 19.44 -33.73
CA ALA A 20 -36.31 19.09 -34.56
C ALA A 20 -35.86 20.32 -35.35
N GLN A 21 -35.07 21.19 -34.71
CA GLN A 21 -34.17 22.05 -35.46
C GLN A 21 -33.05 21.15 -35.98
N GLU A 22 -32.94 21.06 -37.32
CA GLU A 22 -31.76 20.51 -37.98
C GLU A 22 -30.50 21.05 -37.30
N GLN A 23 -29.75 20.17 -36.64
CA GLN A 23 -28.38 20.47 -36.24
C GLN A 23 -27.56 20.63 -37.52
N VAL A 24 -27.57 21.84 -38.05
CA VAL A 24 -26.57 22.29 -39.02
C VAL A 24 -25.24 22.27 -38.28
N LEU A 25 -24.35 21.39 -38.70
CA LEU A 25 -22.97 21.36 -38.21
C LEU A 25 -22.39 22.78 -38.34
N PRO A 26 -21.68 23.30 -37.32
CA PRO A 26 -20.95 24.54 -37.49
C PRO A 26 -20.02 24.39 -38.71
N PRO A 27 -19.94 25.39 -39.59
CA PRO A 27 -19.09 25.32 -40.76
C PRO A 27 -17.66 24.99 -40.32
N LEU A 28 -17.00 24.11 -41.09
CA LEU A 28 -15.58 23.81 -40.90
C LEU A 28 -14.83 25.13 -40.74
N LYS A 29 -14.10 25.28 -39.64
CA LYS A 29 -13.23 26.43 -39.43
C LYS A 29 -12.24 26.44 -40.58
N ASP A 30 -12.36 27.42 -41.45
CA ASP A 30 -11.49 27.62 -42.60
C ASP A 30 -10.03 27.58 -42.11
N LEU A 31 -9.28 26.60 -42.61
CA LEU A 31 -7.87 26.41 -42.26
C LEU A 31 -6.99 27.54 -42.84
N GLY A 32 -7.58 28.54 -43.50
CA GLY A 32 -6.83 29.66 -44.08
C GLY A 32 -5.99 29.22 -45.27
N ILE A 33 -6.29 28.06 -45.86
CA ILE A 33 -5.64 27.59 -47.08
C ILE A 33 -6.22 28.45 -48.20
N LYS A 34 -5.48 29.49 -48.60
CA LYS A 34 -5.76 30.18 -49.85
C LYS A 34 -5.62 29.15 -50.97
N GLU A 35 -6.73 28.81 -51.61
CA GLU A 35 -6.72 28.23 -52.96
C GLU A 35 -6.16 29.29 -53.93
N ASP A 36 -4.83 29.40 -53.99
CA ASP A 36 -4.20 30.00 -55.15
C ASP A 36 -4.27 28.97 -56.30
N LEU A 37 -5.32 29.11 -57.09
CA LEU A 37 -5.55 28.46 -58.37
C LEU A 37 -4.47 28.87 -59.39
N SER A 38 -3.21 28.43 -59.20
CA SER A 38 -2.18 28.57 -60.24
C SER A 38 -0.93 27.68 -60.10
N LEU A 39 -0.99 26.55 -59.39
CA LEU A 39 0.04 25.50 -59.47
C LEU A 39 -0.56 24.19 -59.97
N THR A 40 -0.59 24.02 -61.29
CA THR A 40 -0.64 22.71 -61.96
C THR A 40 0.69 21.96 -61.78
N GLY A 41 1.18 21.89 -60.54
CA GLY A 41 2.39 21.18 -60.13
C GLY A 41 1.99 20.01 -59.25
N LYS A 42 1.95 18.81 -59.83
CA LYS A 42 1.85 17.56 -59.08
C LYS A 42 3.02 17.47 -58.10
N LEU A 43 2.82 17.88 -56.85
CA LEU A 43 3.87 17.88 -55.85
C LEU A 43 4.08 16.45 -55.34
N VAL A 44 5.15 15.81 -55.83
CA VAL A 44 5.49 14.43 -55.45
C VAL A 44 6.36 14.47 -54.19
N ILE A 45 5.81 13.98 -53.08
CA ILE A 45 6.56 13.80 -51.84
C ILE A 45 7.46 12.57 -51.98
N LYS A 46 8.76 12.76 -51.72
CA LYS A 46 9.78 11.71 -51.77
C LYS A 46 9.94 11.01 -50.43
N GLU A 47 9.74 11.74 -49.33
CA GLU A 47 10.01 11.25 -47.98
C GLU A 47 9.01 11.83 -46.98
N ILE A 48 8.55 10.99 -46.04
CA ILE A 48 7.83 11.43 -44.84
C ILE A 48 8.78 11.32 -43.65
N ARG A 49 8.95 12.43 -42.93
CA ARG A 49 9.72 12.53 -41.69
C ARG A 49 8.79 12.77 -40.51
N PHE A 50 9.10 12.17 -39.38
CA PHE A 50 8.43 12.45 -38.11
C PHE A 50 9.34 13.25 -37.20
N ASP A 51 8.72 14.17 -36.46
CA ASP A 51 9.38 14.96 -35.42
C ASP A 51 8.55 14.86 -34.13
N GLY A 52 9.21 14.87 -32.97
CA GLY A 52 8.53 14.78 -31.66
C GLY A 52 8.04 13.37 -31.27
N ASN A 53 8.34 12.33 -32.04
CA ASN A 53 8.02 10.93 -31.73
C ASN A 53 9.14 10.28 -30.90
N SER A 54 8.95 10.19 -29.58
CA SER A 54 9.87 9.51 -28.67
C SER A 54 9.41 8.10 -28.28
N VAL A 55 8.09 7.86 -28.33
CA VAL A 55 7.46 6.58 -27.98
C VAL A 55 7.60 5.55 -29.11
N PHE A 56 7.33 5.97 -30.34
CA PHE A 56 7.41 5.11 -31.52
C PHE A 56 8.48 5.61 -32.48
N SER A 57 9.20 4.67 -33.07
CA SER A 57 10.18 4.96 -34.10
C SER A 57 9.51 5.50 -35.37
N GLY A 58 10.28 6.26 -36.16
CA GLY A 58 9.78 6.75 -37.45
C GLY A 58 9.48 5.61 -38.44
N GLU A 59 10.09 4.44 -38.28
CA GLU A 59 9.78 3.23 -39.07
C GLU A 59 8.39 2.69 -38.74
N GLU A 60 8.09 2.49 -37.46
CA GLU A 60 6.76 2.04 -37.02
C GLU A 60 5.66 3.00 -37.48
N LEU A 61 5.90 4.31 -37.41
CA LEU A 61 4.94 5.31 -37.87
C LEU A 61 4.78 5.34 -39.40
N ARG A 62 5.84 5.01 -40.16
CA ARG A 62 5.74 4.85 -41.63
C ARG A 62 4.90 3.64 -42.00
N ASP A 63 5.07 2.52 -41.31
CA ASP A 63 4.34 1.28 -41.59
C ASP A 63 2.83 1.42 -41.36
N VAL A 64 2.43 2.32 -40.46
CA VAL A 64 1.03 2.67 -40.20
C VAL A 64 0.40 3.48 -41.34
N ILE A 65 1.20 4.22 -42.10
CA ILE A 65 0.72 5.06 -43.20
C ILE A 65 0.55 4.22 -44.46
N SER A 66 -0.70 3.96 -44.84
CA SER A 66 -1.04 3.31 -46.11
C SER A 66 -1.18 4.34 -47.26
N VAL A 67 -0.09 5.04 -47.60
CA VAL A 67 -0.10 6.05 -48.66
C VAL A 67 0.99 5.79 -49.70
N ASP A 68 0.59 5.87 -50.96
CA ASP A 68 1.46 5.67 -52.13
C ASP A 68 2.19 6.97 -52.49
N LEU A 69 3.44 7.09 -52.05
CA LEU A 69 4.30 8.26 -52.31
C LEU A 69 4.65 8.46 -53.80
N SER A 70 4.32 7.51 -54.68
CA SER A 70 4.51 7.67 -56.13
C SER A 70 3.49 8.61 -56.77
N LYS A 71 2.44 9.00 -56.04
CA LYS A 71 1.37 9.90 -56.49
C LYS A 71 1.44 11.25 -55.78
N PRO A 72 0.93 12.33 -56.41
CA PRO A 72 0.84 13.64 -55.78
C PRO A 72 -0.11 13.56 -54.59
N LEU A 73 0.32 14.05 -53.41
CA LEU A 73 -0.52 13.99 -52.21
C LEU A 73 -1.62 15.04 -52.25
N SER A 74 -2.87 14.62 -52.06
CA SER A 74 -4.00 15.54 -51.86
C SER A 74 -4.14 15.96 -50.39
N THR A 75 -4.91 17.03 -50.13
CA THR A 75 -5.25 17.45 -48.76
C THR A 75 -5.94 16.33 -47.98
N GLU A 76 -6.78 15.53 -48.64
CA GLU A 76 -7.41 14.35 -48.02
C GLU A 76 -6.38 13.27 -47.66
N GLU A 77 -5.32 13.10 -48.45
CA GLU A 77 -4.25 12.14 -48.15
C GLU A 77 -3.38 12.62 -46.99
N LEU A 78 -3.08 13.92 -46.90
CA LEU A 78 -2.41 14.51 -45.73
C LEU A 78 -3.23 14.31 -44.44
N GLU A 79 -4.55 14.52 -44.49
CA GLU A 79 -5.42 14.25 -43.35
C GLU A 79 -5.51 12.76 -43.00
N LYS A 80 -5.48 11.86 -44.00
CA LYS A 80 -5.39 10.41 -43.75
C LYS A 80 -4.10 10.05 -43.03
N ILE A 81 -2.96 10.62 -43.43
CA ILE A 81 -1.66 10.43 -42.75
C ILE A 81 -1.77 10.88 -41.29
N ARG A 82 -2.20 12.13 -41.07
CA ARG A 82 -2.34 12.72 -39.73
C ARG A 82 -3.26 11.89 -38.85
N LYS A 83 -4.41 11.45 -39.37
CA LYS A 83 -5.38 10.62 -38.66
C LYS A 83 -4.83 9.22 -38.36
N ALA A 84 -4.13 8.58 -39.30
CA ALA A 84 -3.55 7.25 -39.11
C ALA A 84 -2.53 7.24 -37.97
N VAL A 85 -1.62 8.22 -37.95
CA VAL A 85 -0.62 8.37 -36.90
C VAL A 85 -1.31 8.67 -35.55
N SER A 86 -2.25 9.61 -35.51
CA SER A 86 -2.99 9.95 -34.29
C SER A 86 -3.78 8.75 -33.74
N GLN A 87 -4.42 7.97 -34.61
CA GLN A 87 -5.17 6.78 -34.22
C GLN A 87 -4.24 5.69 -33.70
N PHE A 88 -3.03 5.56 -34.25
CA PHE A 88 -2.03 4.61 -33.75
C PHE A 88 -1.59 4.94 -32.33
N TYR A 89 -1.30 6.21 -32.02
CA TYR A 89 -1.04 6.65 -30.65
C TYR A 89 -2.24 6.37 -29.72
N PHE A 90 -3.44 6.74 -30.13
CA PHE A 90 -4.66 6.53 -29.35
C PHE A 90 -4.90 5.04 -29.04
N ASN A 91 -4.76 4.16 -30.03
CA ASN A 91 -4.96 2.71 -29.88
C ASN A 91 -3.93 2.07 -28.95
N ASN A 92 -2.75 2.68 -28.81
CA ASN A 92 -1.70 2.25 -27.88
C ASN A 92 -1.76 2.96 -26.51
N GLY A 93 -2.86 3.68 -26.22
CA GLY A 93 -3.13 4.26 -24.90
C GLY A 93 -2.67 5.71 -24.70
N TYR A 94 -2.12 6.36 -25.72
CA TYR A 94 -1.66 7.75 -25.69
C TYR A 94 -2.77 8.71 -26.14
N VAL A 95 -3.84 8.81 -25.35
CA VAL A 95 -5.12 9.42 -25.75
C VAL A 95 -5.07 10.93 -26.01
N ASN A 96 -4.12 11.64 -25.40
CA ASN A 96 -3.87 13.07 -25.61
C ASN A 96 -2.66 13.33 -26.51
N SER A 97 -2.18 12.30 -27.22
CA SER A 97 -1.11 12.43 -28.21
C SER A 97 -1.69 12.39 -29.62
N GLY A 98 -1.06 13.09 -30.54
CA GLY A 98 -1.53 13.12 -31.93
C GLY A 98 -0.57 13.79 -32.88
N ALA A 99 -0.80 13.57 -34.17
CA ALA A 99 -0.03 14.21 -35.22
C ALA A 99 -0.67 15.54 -35.65
N THR A 100 0.19 16.50 -35.98
CA THR A 100 -0.15 17.75 -36.64
C THR A 100 0.71 17.91 -37.89
N ILE A 101 0.13 18.53 -38.91
CA ILE A 101 0.83 18.90 -40.13
C ILE A 101 0.63 20.40 -40.25
N GLY A 102 1.68 21.16 -39.96
CA GLY A 102 1.67 22.63 -40.10
C GLY A 102 2.02 23.07 -41.51
N GLU A 103 1.92 24.37 -41.75
CA GLU A 103 2.44 25.00 -42.96
C GLU A 103 3.96 24.78 -43.07
N GLN A 104 4.40 24.28 -44.22
CA GLN A 104 5.81 23.98 -44.48
C GLN A 104 6.12 24.10 -45.97
N ASP A 105 7.37 24.43 -46.28
CA ASP A 105 7.86 24.44 -47.66
C ASP A 105 8.16 23.00 -48.12
N LEU A 106 7.35 22.52 -49.06
CA LEU A 106 7.48 21.18 -49.62
C LEU A 106 8.32 21.15 -50.92
N SER A 107 9.01 22.23 -51.28
CA SER A 107 9.84 22.34 -52.50
C SER A 107 10.91 21.24 -52.60
N ASN A 108 11.41 20.75 -51.45
CA ASN A 108 12.39 19.66 -51.38
C ASN A 108 11.77 18.25 -51.46
N GLY A 109 10.44 18.14 -51.47
CA GLY A 109 9.71 16.87 -51.49
C GLY A 109 9.75 16.10 -50.18
N VAL A 110 10.01 16.76 -49.04
CA VAL A 110 10.00 16.13 -47.71
C VAL A 110 8.80 16.65 -46.92
N LEU A 111 7.89 15.76 -46.53
CA LEU A 111 6.77 16.08 -45.66
C LEU A 111 7.17 15.78 -44.21
N THR A 112 7.16 16.80 -43.35
CA THR A 112 7.36 16.63 -41.91
C THR A 112 6.01 16.55 -41.21
N VAL A 113 5.79 15.45 -40.50
CA VAL A 113 4.64 15.22 -39.63
C VAL A 113 5.10 15.39 -38.19
N SER A 114 4.64 16.45 -37.55
CA SER A 114 4.96 16.71 -36.14
C SER A 114 4.05 15.87 -35.25
N VAL A 115 4.63 15.13 -34.33
CA VAL A 115 3.92 14.36 -33.32
C VAL A 115 3.97 15.14 -32.01
N VAL A 116 2.80 15.44 -31.47
CA VAL A 116 2.65 16.03 -30.15
C VAL A 116 2.33 14.91 -29.19
N GLU A 117 3.35 14.46 -28.46
CA GLU A 117 3.20 13.49 -27.39
C GLU A 117 2.67 14.18 -26.13
N GLY A 118 1.49 13.76 -25.71
CA GLY A 118 0.73 14.44 -24.68
C GLY A 118 1.25 14.16 -23.27
N VAL A 119 1.02 15.11 -22.37
CA VAL A 119 1.47 15.06 -20.96
C VAL A 119 0.31 15.28 -19.99
N LEU A 120 0.46 14.73 -18.78
CA LEU A 120 -0.41 15.05 -17.65
C LEU A 120 0.18 16.24 -16.90
N ASP A 121 -0.32 17.44 -17.22
CA ASP A 121 0.23 18.69 -16.72
C ASP A 121 -0.15 18.93 -15.24
N LYS A 122 -1.44 18.82 -14.90
CA LYS A 122 -1.95 19.06 -13.54
C LYS A 122 -2.79 17.91 -13.03
N ILE A 123 -2.79 17.73 -11.71
CA ILE A 123 -3.68 16.82 -11.00
C ILE A 123 -4.37 17.64 -9.91
N ASN A 124 -5.63 17.98 -10.11
CA ASN A 124 -6.40 18.77 -9.17
C ASN A 124 -7.12 17.84 -8.21
N VAL A 125 -6.61 17.72 -6.98
CA VAL A 125 -7.23 16.87 -5.95
C VAL A 125 -8.16 17.68 -5.06
N MET A 126 -9.42 17.26 -4.95
CA MET A 126 -10.48 17.90 -4.18
C MET A 126 -11.13 16.91 -3.21
N GLY A 127 -11.74 17.41 -2.13
CA GLY A 127 -12.58 16.59 -1.23
C GLY A 127 -11.84 15.67 -0.26
N THR A 128 -10.53 15.85 -0.06
CA THR A 128 -9.70 14.97 0.78
C THR A 128 -9.98 15.06 2.28
N GLY A 129 -10.78 16.00 2.75
CA GLY A 129 -11.10 16.12 4.18
C GLY A 129 -9.87 16.52 5.00
N TRP A 130 -9.47 15.65 5.94
CA TRP A 130 -8.28 15.85 6.77
C TRP A 130 -7.00 15.40 6.05
N LEU A 131 -7.09 14.52 5.05
CA LEU A 131 -5.96 14.10 4.23
C LEU A 131 -5.46 15.26 3.35
N ARG A 132 -4.13 15.44 3.27
CA ARG A 132 -3.56 16.46 2.38
C ARG A 132 -3.80 16.11 0.92
N PRO A 133 -4.19 17.07 0.05
CA PRO A 133 -4.30 16.85 -1.39
C PRO A 133 -3.03 16.27 -2.03
N SER A 134 -1.86 16.76 -1.60
CA SER A 134 -0.55 16.31 -2.11
C SER A 134 -0.29 14.82 -1.87
N TYR A 135 -0.83 14.25 -0.78
CA TYR A 135 -0.71 12.81 -0.50
C TYR A 135 -1.23 11.97 -1.66
N VAL A 136 -2.35 12.39 -2.26
CA VAL A 136 -3.00 11.71 -3.39
C VAL A 136 -2.36 12.12 -4.71
N GLU A 137 -2.11 13.42 -4.91
CA GLU A 137 -1.49 13.94 -6.13
C GLU A 137 -0.15 13.27 -6.40
N ASP A 138 0.77 13.28 -5.43
CA ASP A 138 2.13 12.78 -5.62
C ASP A 138 2.13 11.29 -5.93
N ARG A 139 1.21 10.53 -5.32
CA ARG A 139 1.03 9.09 -5.60
C ARG A 139 0.48 8.82 -6.98
N ILE A 140 -0.52 9.60 -7.44
CA ILE A 140 -1.01 9.49 -8.82
C ILE A 140 0.13 9.82 -9.80
N ARG A 141 0.83 10.93 -9.57
CA ARG A 141 1.91 11.39 -10.45
C ARG A 141 3.05 10.39 -10.53
N SER A 142 3.43 9.77 -9.40
CA SER A 142 4.50 8.76 -9.36
C SER A 142 4.22 7.50 -10.18
N GLY A 143 2.94 7.19 -10.42
CA GLY A 143 2.52 6.05 -11.22
C GLY A 143 2.34 6.34 -12.71
N VAL A 144 2.48 7.60 -13.13
CA VAL A 144 2.22 8.05 -14.51
C VAL A 144 3.51 8.50 -15.18
N LYS A 145 3.88 7.84 -16.28
CA LYS A 145 5.03 8.24 -17.10
C LYS A 145 4.67 9.38 -18.04
N THR A 146 5.70 10.00 -18.60
CA THR A 146 5.60 10.96 -19.70
C THR A 146 6.24 10.33 -20.94
N PRO A 147 5.56 10.29 -22.10
CA PRO A 147 4.21 10.79 -22.38
C PRO A 147 3.08 10.06 -21.64
N LEU A 148 1.93 10.72 -21.47
CA LEU A 148 0.78 10.16 -20.74
C LEU A 148 0.25 8.91 -21.45
N ASN A 149 0.27 7.79 -20.73
CA ASN A 149 -0.38 6.55 -21.12
C ASN A 149 -1.55 6.22 -20.19
N MET A 150 -2.69 5.83 -20.76
CA MET A 150 -3.91 5.53 -19.99
C MET A 150 -3.81 4.28 -19.12
N GLU A 151 -2.98 3.29 -19.48
CA GLU A 151 -2.81 2.09 -18.65
C GLU A 151 -2.00 2.42 -17.38
N ASP A 152 -0.98 3.27 -17.49
CA ASP A 152 -0.23 3.80 -16.34
C ASP A 152 -1.15 4.59 -15.40
N LEU A 153 -1.95 5.52 -15.94
CA LEU A 153 -2.92 6.30 -15.16
C LEU A 153 -3.95 5.41 -14.47
N LYS A 154 -4.54 4.46 -15.19
CA LYS A 154 -5.51 3.51 -14.64
C LYS A 154 -4.90 2.68 -13.53
N ARG A 155 -3.70 2.11 -13.75
CA ARG A 155 -2.98 1.34 -12.73
C ARG A 155 -2.69 2.19 -11.49
N SER A 156 -2.26 3.43 -11.67
CA SER A 156 -2.02 4.35 -10.57
C SER A 156 -3.28 4.63 -9.77
N LEU A 157 -4.42 4.87 -10.44
CA LEU A 157 -5.71 5.08 -9.76
C LEU A 157 -6.21 3.83 -9.03
N GLU A 158 -5.94 2.62 -9.56
CA GLU A 158 -6.26 1.37 -8.85
C GLU A 158 -5.45 1.20 -7.55
N PHE A 159 -4.20 1.68 -7.50
CA PHE A 159 -3.46 1.74 -6.23
C PHE A 159 -4.08 2.72 -5.24
N ILE A 160 -4.48 3.92 -5.70
CA ILE A 160 -5.15 4.92 -4.86
C ILE A 160 -6.45 4.35 -4.27
N ARG A 161 -7.23 3.62 -5.06
CA ARG A 161 -8.50 2.98 -4.62
C ARG A 161 -8.31 1.91 -3.54
N ARG A 162 -7.11 1.35 -3.41
CA ARG A 162 -6.77 0.32 -2.43
C ARG A 162 -6.15 0.90 -1.16
N ASP A 163 -5.77 2.17 -1.16
CA ASP A 163 -5.33 2.83 0.06
C ASP A 163 -6.50 2.89 1.04
N GLU A 164 -6.33 2.29 2.21
CA GLU A 164 -7.38 2.21 3.23
C GLU A 164 -7.87 3.58 3.73
N LYS A 165 -7.09 4.65 3.48
CA LYS A 165 -7.45 6.03 3.81
C LYS A 165 -8.48 6.61 2.84
N ILE A 166 -8.64 6.00 1.67
CA ILE A 166 -9.49 6.52 0.59
C ILE A 166 -10.71 5.63 0.47
N ARG A 167 -11.88 6.18 0.78
CA ARG A 167 -13.15 5.48 0.64
C ARG A 167 -13.62 5.47 -0.80
N LYS A 168 -13.40 6.56 -1.52
CA LYS A 168 -13.82 6.73 -2.92
C LYS A 168 -12.92 7.75 -3.62
N ILE A 169 -12.70 7.55 -4.90
CA ILE A 169 -12.11 8.52 -5.80
C ILE A 169 -12.90 8.52 -7.11
N ASN A 170 -13.28 9.69 -7.59
CA ASN A 170 -13.84 9.91 -8.92
C ASN A 170 -12.87 10.79 -9.70
N THR A 171 -12.59 10.43 -10.95
CA THR A 171 -11.65 11.19 -11.77
C THR A 171 -12.23 11.57 -13.12
N ALA A 172 -11.85 12.74 -13.62
CA ALA A 172 -12.10 13.18 -14.99
C ALA A 172 -10.81 13.70 -15.60
N LEU A 173 -10.46 13.18 -16.78
CA LEU A 173 -9.33 13.69 -17.57
C LEU A 173 -9.86 14.75 -18.53
N LEU A 174 -9.35 15.98 -18.40
CA LEU A 174 -9.80 17.14 -19.16
C LEU A 174 -8.65 17.66 -20.04
N PRO A 175 -8.96 18.28 -21.20
CA PRO A 175 -7.97 19.00 -22.00
C PRO A 175 -7.31 20.13 -21.20
N GLY A 176 -6.03 20.38 -21.44
CA GLY A 176 -5.31 21.51 -20.87
C GLY A 176 -5.23 22.74 -21.78
N ASP A 177 -4.49 23.74 -21.32
CA ASP A 177 -4.38 25.04 -22.00
C ASP A 177 -3.59 24.97 -23.32
N LYS A 178 -2.63 24.03 -23.41
CA LYS A 178 -1.80 23.82 -24.60
C LYS A 178 -2.11 22.51 -25.29
N LEU A 179 -1.82 22.44 -26.58
CA LEU A 179 -1.91 21.21 -27.36
C LEU A 179 -1.07 20.09 -26.70
N GLY A 180 -1.64 18.89 -26.60
CA GLY A 180 -1.02 17.74 -25.92
C GLY A 180 -1.12 17.77 -24.39
N GLN A 181 -1.53 18.87 -23.76
CA GLN A 181 -1.71 18.89 -22.32
C GLN A 181 -3.08 18.35 -21.90
N SER A 182 -3.09 17.67 -20.76
CA SER A 182 -4.29 17.26 -20.06
C SER A 182 -4.15 17.54 -18.56
N HIS A 183 -5.28 17.72 -17.88
CA HIS A 183 -5.34 17.83 -16.43
C HIS A 183 -6.30 16.77 -15.88
N LEU A 184 -5.96 16.19 -14.73
CA LEU A 184 -6.79 15.21 -14.04
C LEU A 184 -7.49 15.87 -12.85
N ASP A 185 -8.81 15.97 -12.91
CA ASP A 185 -9.61 16.36 -11.75
C ASP A 185 -9.95 15.10 -10.95
N ALA A 186 -9.57 15.07 -9.67
CA ALA A 186 -9.78 13.96 -8.77
C ALA A 186 -10.58 14.39 -7.53
N ILE A 187 -11.84 13.94 -7.45
CA ILE A 187 -12.69 14.13 -6.27
C ILE A 187 -12.53 12.92 -5.37
N VAL A 188 -11.82 13.10 -4.26
CA VAL A 188 -11.52 12.09 -3.26
C VAL A 188 -12.55 12.16 -2.15
N THR A 189 -12.83 11.04 -1.51
CA THR A 189 -13.49 11.02 -0.22
C THR A 189 -12.71 10.14 0.74
N GLU A 190 -12.27 10.75 1.84
CA GLU A 190 -11.54 10.08 2.91
C GLU A 190 -12.41 9.01 3.58
N ASN A 191 -11.76 7.95 4.07
CA ASN A 191 -12.36 6.97 4.95
C ASN A 191 -12.50 7.53 6.38
N LYS A 192 -13.21 6.81 7.25
CA LYS A 192 -13.32 7.24 8.65
C LYS A 192 -11.92 7.32 9.27
N LEU A 193 -11.62 8.49 9.85
CA LEU A 193 -10.31 8.80 10.42
C LEU A 193 -10.01 7.94 11.64
N LEU A 194 -10.98 7.84 12.56
CA LEU A 194 -10.84 7.19 13.86
C LEU A 194 -11.65 5.90 13.91
N ASP A 195 -11.03 4.86 14.45
CA ASP A 195 -11.61 3.57 14.78
C ASP A 195 -11.33 3.28 16.25
N ALA A 196 -12.33 2.86 17.00
CA ALA A 196 -12.16 2.54 18.41
C ALA A 196 -13.13 1.45 18.81
N GLY A 197 -12.74 0.65 19.79
CA GLY A 197 -13.58 -0.42 20.28
C GLY A 197 -13.09 -1.00 21.59
N ILE A 198 -13.94 -1.86 22.13
CA ILE A 198 -13.70 -2.59 23.37
C ILE A 198 -13.88 -4.08 23.05
N GLY A 199 -12.96 -4.91 23.52
CA GLY A 199 -12.99 -6.36 23.42
C GLY A 199 -12.96 -7.00 24.80
N LEU A 200 -13.59 -8.17 24.92
CA LEU A 200 -13.44 -9.05 26.09
C LEU A 200 -12.99 -10.40 25.56
N SER A 201 -11.96 -10.99 26.17
CA SER A 201 -11.50 -12.34 25.82
C SER A 201 -11.03 -13.12 27.03
N ASN A 202 -10.96 -14.43 26.88
CA ASN A 202 -10.40 -15.36 27.86
C ASN A 202 -9.25 -16.19 27.27
N ARG A 203 -8.41 -15.56 26.43
CA ARG A 203 -7.35 -16.26 25.67
C ARG A 203 -6.09 -16.53 26.49
N ARG A 204 -5.90 -15.83 27.61
CA ARG A 204 -4.72 -15.95 28.47
C ARG A 204 -4.77 -17.22 29.31
N PRO A 205 -3.63 -17.77 29.75
CA PRO A 205 -3.61 -18.89 30.67
C PRO A 205 -4.26 -18.50 32.02
N PRO A 206 -5.02 -19.40 32.66
CA PRO A 206 -5.57 -19.14 34.00
C PRO A 206 -4.52 -18.77 35.05
N SER A 207 -3.27 -19.23 34.85
CA SER A 207 -2.16 -18.97 35.76
C SER A 207 -1.74 -17.51 35.86
N VAL A 208 -2.22 -16.64 34.97
CA VAL A 208 -1.92 -15.20 34.97
C VAL A 208 -3.20 -14.34 34.83
N GLY A 209 -4.36 -14.96 35.11
CA GLY A 209 -5.70 -14.41 34.84
C GLY A 209 -6.14 -14.68 33.41
N ALA A 210 -7.19 -15.48 33.24
CA ALA A 210 -7.64 -15.92 31.92
C ALA A 210 -8.37 -14.79 31.17
N GLU A 211 -9.18 -14.03 31.89
CA GLU A 211 -10.02 -12.96 31.40
C GLU A 211 -9.23 -11.66 31.19
N GLU A 212 -9.51 -10.97 30.08
CA GLU A 212 -8.97 -9.65 29.79
C GLU A 212 -10.02 -8.78 29.09
N ALA A 213 -9.93 -7.48 29.32
CA ALA A 213 -10.64 -6.47 28.53
C ALA A 213 -9.63 -5.65 27.73
N GLU A 214 -9.90 -5.39 26.47
CA GLU A 214 -9.04 -4.57 25.61
C GLU A 214 -9.79 -3.32 25.17
N VAL A 215 -9.14 -2.17 25.23
CA VAL A 215 -9.59 -0.93 24.59
C VAL A 215 -8.60 -0.62 23.48
N TYR A 216 -9.08 -0.48 22.25
CA TYR A 216 -8.26 -0.07 21.13
C TYR A 216 -8.74 1.25 20.54
N ILE A 217 -7.79 2.06 20.12
CA ILE A 217 -8.00 3.33 19.42
C ILE A 217 -7.00 3.37 18.27
N GLY A 218 -7.52 3.60 17.06
CA GLY A 218 -6.74 3.70 15.84
C GLY A 218 -7.11 4.94 15.04
N THR A 219 -6.13 5.51 14.36
CA THR A 219 -6.35 6.52 13.31
C THR A 219 -5.53 6.20 12.08
N LYS A 220 -6.10 6.46 10.90
CA LYS A 220 -5.45 6.17 9.60
C LYS A 220 -4.74 7.38 8.99
N ASN A 221 -4.89 8.56 9.58
CA ASN A 221 -4.33 9.80 9.06
C ASN A 221 -4.21 10.89 10.15
N LEU A 222 -3.47 10.64 11.23
CA LEU A 222 -3.44 11.56 12.40
C LEU A 222 -2.95 12.96 12.04
N THR A 223 -1.84 13.07 11.32
CA THR A 223 -1.15 14.34 11.05
C THR A 223 -1.45 14.94 9.68
N SER A 224 -2.45 14.43 8.95
CA SER A 224 -2.78 14.75 7.54
C SER A 224 -1.80 14.20 6.49
N LEU A 225 -0.71 13.54 6.92
CA LEU A 225 0.34 12.97 6.07
C LEU A 225 0.07 11.52 5.64
N GLY A 226 -1.09 10.98 6.00
CA GLY A 226 -1.44 9.57 5.82
C GLY A 226 -0.72 8.63 6.78
N ASP A 227 -0.31 9.15 7.93
CA ASP A 227 0.25 8.38 9.03
C ASP A 227 -0.83 7.67 9.84
N THR A 228 -0.48 6.49 10.35
CA THR A 228 -1.38 5.67 11.15
C THR A 228 -0.86 5.58 12.59
N LEU A 229 -1.75 5.71 13.56
CA LEU A 229 -1.48 5.45 14.97
C LEU A 229 -2.45 4.38 15.46
N ARG A 230 -1.95 3.38 16.20
CA ARG A 230 -2.78 2.43 16.94
C ARG A 230 -2.30 2.39 18.38
N LEU A 231 -3.25 2.44 19.30
CA LEU A 231 -3.09 2.27 20.73
C LEU A 231 -4.01 1.13 21.14
N ASN A 232 -3.44 0.11 21.75
CA ASN A 232 -4.19 -0.95 22.42
C ASN A 232 -3.82 -0.93 23.90
N TYR A 233 -4.81 -1.02 24.76
CA TYR A 233 -4.65 -1.10 26.20
C TYR A 233 -5.41 -2.32 26.71
N THR A 234 -4.78 -3.14 27.53
CA THR A 234 -5.36 -4.40 28.03
C THR A 234 -5.46 -4.37 29.55
N PHE A 235 -6.66 -4.61 30.08
CA PHE A 235 -6.92 -4.84 31.49
C PHE A 235 -6.83 -6.34 31.77
N THR A 236 -5.98 -6.73 32.72
CA THR A 236 -5.87 -8.11 33.21
C THR A 236 -7.00 -8.42 34.20
N ASP A 237 -7.21 -9.69 34.57
CA ASP A 237 -8.23 -10.09 35.56
C ASP A 237 -8.12 -9.30 36.89
N GLU A 238 -6.91 -9.07 37.41
CA GLU A 238 -6.71 -8.21 38.58
C GLU A 238 -7.05 -6.74 38.29
N GLY A 239 -6.56 -6.18 37.18
CA GLY A 239 -6.84 -4.79 36.79
C GLY A 239 -8.33 -4.52 36.53
N MET A 240 -9.11 -5.54 36.14
CA MET A 240 -10.56 -5.44 35.98
C MET A 240 -11.31 -5.45 37.32
N LYS A 241 -10.77 -6.05 38.38
CA LYS A 241 -11.43 -6.13 39.70
C LYS A 241 -11.41 -4.80 40.44
N GLU A 242 -10.33 -4.03 40.32
CA GLU A 242 -10.15 -2.77 41.05
C GLU A 242 -10.40 -1.51 40.21
N VAL A 243 -10.58 -1.66 38.88
CA VAL A 243 -10.65 -0.53 37.92
C VAL A 243 -9.55 0.50 38.22
N ASP A 244 -8.35 -0.03 38.49
CA ASP A 244 -7.20 0.78 38.82
C ASP A 244 -6.51 1.21 37.51
N PHE A 245 -6.33 2.52 37.36
CA PHE A 245 -5.62 3.14 36.24
C PHE A 245 -4.22 3.62 36.65
N ASP A 246 -3.87 3.54 37.95
CA ASP A 246 -2.56 3.94 38.48
C ASP A 246 -1.46 2.94 38.05
N GLY A 247 -1.86 1.70 37.71
CA GLY A 247 -1.03 0.63 37.10
C GLY A 247 -1.30 0.43 35.60
N ALA A 248 -1.05 1.47 34.79
CA ALA A 248 -1.26 1.47 33.33
C ALA A 248 -0.29 0.55 32.55
N ASP A 249 -0.40 -0.76 32.74
CA ASP A 249 0.76 -1.64 32.62
C ASP A 249 0.83 -2.50 31.37
N ASN A 250 -0.32 -2.74 30.71
CA ASN A 250 -0.37 -3.52 29.47
C ASN A 250 -0.87 -2.65 28.32
N TYR A 251 0.07 -2.08 27.55
CA TYR A 251 -0.26 -1.28 26.37
C TYR A 251 0.66 -1.57 25.20
N ALA A 252 0.13 -1.37 24.00
CA ALA A 252 0.87 -1.39 22.76
C ALA A 252 0.55 -0.13 21.94
N ILE A 253 1.57 0.62 21.56
CA ILE A 253 1.44 1.79 20.70
C ILE A 253 2.27 1.54 19.44
N SER A 254 1.66 1.72 18.27
CA SER A 254 2.36 1.64 16.98
C SER A 254 2.04 2.86 16.13
N TYR A 255 3.07 3.50 15.60
CA TYR A 255 2.98 4.64 14.70
C TYR A 255 3.69 4.31 13.39
N SER A 256 3.06 4.63 12.25
CA SER A 256 3.64 4.44 10.92
C SER A 256 3.44 5.68 10.07
N LEU A 257 4.54 6.24 9.56
CA LEU A 257 4.55 7.45 8.74
C LEU A 257 5.07 7.13 7.34
N PRO A 258 4.28 7.32 6.26
CA PRO A 258 4.78 7.21 4.90
C PRO A 258 5.75 8.36 4.59
N LEU A 259 6.99 8.00 4.24
CA LEU A 259 8.07 8.95 3.95
C LEU A 259 8.14 9.30 2.46
N HIS A 260 7.71 8.40 1.58
CA HIS A 260 7.84 8.57 0.13
C HIS A 260 6.71 7.85 -0.65
N THR A 261 6.45 8.28 -1.88
CA THR A 261 5.42 7.72 -2.77
C THR A 261 5.72 6.29 -3.25
N SER A 262 6.99 5.86 -3.16
CA SER A 262 7.41 4.46 -3.35
C SER A 262 6.89 3.51 -2.26
N GLY A 263 6.23 4.03 -1.22
CA GLY A 263 5.69 3.24 -0.12
C GLY A 263 6.64 3.02 1.05
N THR A 264 7.77 3.75 1.09
CA THR A 264 8.69 3.74 2.23
C THR A 264 8.00 4.26 3.48
N THR A 265 8.07 3.53 4.59
CA THR A 265 7.43 3.92 5.86
C THR A 265 8.41 3.87 7.03
N LEU A 266 8.39 4.90 7.87
CA LEU A 266 8.97 4.88 9.21
C LEU A 266 7.99 4.17 10.15
N GLU A 267 8.48 3.23 10.95
CA GLU A 267 7.72 2.51 11.97
C GLU A 267 8.31 2.80 13.35
N LEU A 268 7.45 3.24 14.28
CA LEU A 268 7.79 3.39 15.69
C LEU A 268 6.83 2.54 16.51
N GLY A 269 7.32 1.92 17.58
CA GLY A 269 6.44 1.14 18.45
C GLY A 269 6.97 1.00 19.86
N THR A 270 6.05 0.90 20.81
CA THR A 270 6.35 0.52 22.19
C THR A 270 5.31 -0.46 22.69
N VAL A 271 5.75 -1.45 23.46
CA VAL A 271 4.89 -2.39 24.17
C VAL A 271 5.35 -2.42 25.61
N LYS A 272 4.42 -2.26 26.54
CA LYS A 272 4.62 -2.53 27.96
C LYS A 272 3.66 -3.66 28.35
N SER A 273 4.12 -4.59 29.16
CA SER A 273 3.31 -5.69 29.63
C SER A 273 3.77 -6.15 31.00
N ASP A 274 2.86 -6.09 31.97
CA ASP A 274 3.11 -6.51 33.34
C ASP A 274 2.16 -7.65 33.71
N TYR A 275 2.71 -8.65 34.39
CA TYR A 275 2.03 -9.90 34.71
C TYR A 275 2.27 -10.34 36.16
N VAL A 276 1.24 -10.88 36.78
CA VAL A 276 1.29 -11.54 38.10
C VAL A 276 0.88 -13.01 37.94
N ILE A 277 1.59 -13.91 38.60
CA ILE A 277 1.24 -15.34 38.62
C ILE A 277 0.20 -15.59 39.72
N LEU A 278 -0.95 -16.13 39.31
CA LEU A 278 -2.14 -16.39 40.14
C LEU A 278 -2.43 -17.89 40.33
N GLU A 279 -1.58 -18.78 39.80
CA GLU A 279 -1.79 -20.24 39.91
C GLU A 279 -1.36 -20.77 41.29
N GLU A 280 -2.27 -21.42 42.01
CA GLU A 280 -1.92 -22.15 43.24
C GLU A 280 -0.92 -23.30 42.95
N PRO A 281 0.10 -23.53 43.81
CA PRO A 281 0.38 -22.82 45.07
C PRO A 281 1.32 -21.61 44.92
N PHE A 282 1.63 -21.20 43.69
CA PHE A 282 2.61 -20.15 43.37
C PHE A 282 2.07 -18.73 43.54
N ASP A 283 0.76 -18.55 43.60
CA ASP A 283 0.07 -17.31 43.96
C ASP A 283 0.62 -16.68 45.26
N THR A 284 0.95 -17.51 46.25
CA THR A 284 1.53 -17.07 47.52
C THR A 284 2.93 -16.43 47.40
N LEU A 285 3.66 -16.71 46.31
CA LEU A 285 4.99 -16.18 46.09
C LEU A 285 4.98 -14.75 45.52
N ASN A 286 3.81 -14.24 45.09
CA ASN A 286 3.65 -12.94 44.44
C ASN A 286 4.73 -12.70 43.37
N ILE A 287 4.70 -13.54 42.33
CA ILE A 287 5.66 -13.47 41.23
C ILE A 287 5.16 -12.45 40.21
N GLN A 288 5.95 -11.40 40.00
CA GLN A 288 5.63 -10.28 39.11
C GLN A 288 6.66 -10.19 38.00
N SER A 289 6.21 -9.86 36.79
CA SER A 289 7.08 -9.71 35.62
C SER A 289 6.66 -8.49 34.80
N ASP A 290 7.55 -7.49 34.73
CA ASP A 290 7.35 -6.26 33.96
C ASP A 290 8.23 -6.30 32.72
N THR A 291 7.63 -6.15 31.53
CA THR A 291 8.36 -6.19 30.26
C THR A 291 8.08 -4.95 29.44
N GLN A 292 9.13 -4.34 28.90
CA GLN A 292 9.02 -3.20 28.01
C GLN A 292 9.87 -3.40 26.77
N MET A 293 9.31 -3.05 25.62
CA MET A 293 9.98 -3.06 24.34
C MET A 293 9.75 -1.74 23.63
N VAL A 294 10.82 -1.16 23.07
CA VAL A 294 10.76 0.00 22.18
C VAL A 294 11.41 -0.38 20.86
N SER A 295 10.81 0.08 19.75
CA SER A 295 11.23 -0.26 18.40
C SER A 295 11.20 0.94 17.47
N VAL A 296 12.18 1.00 16.57
CA VAL A 296 12.26 1.94 15.46
C VAL A 296 12.65 1.15 14.22
N GLY A 297 11.94 1.33 13.11
CA GLY A 297 12.24 0.64 11.88
C GLY A 297 11.87 1.42 10.64
N ILE A 298 12.39 0.96 9.51
CA ILE A 298 12.00 1.43 8.18
C ILE A 298 11.58 0.24 7.34
N ARG A 299 10.50 0.40 6.59
CA ARG A 299 9.98 -0.61 5.67
C ARG A 299 9.98 -0.05 4.26
N GLN A 300 10.49 -0.85 3.31
CA GLN A 300 10.57 -0.50 1.91
C GLN A 300 9.92 -1.60 1.05
N PRO A 301 8.81 -1.31 0.35
CA PRO A 301 8.35 -2.13 -0.76
C PRO A 301 9.40 -2.10 -1.88
N ILE A 302 9.93 -3.26 -2.24
CA ILE A 302 10.91 -3.43 -3.32
C ILE A 302 10.18 -3.70 -4.64
N TYR A 303 9.09 -4.47 -4.57
CA TYR A 303 8.22 -4.77 -5.70
C TYR A 303 6.76 -4.66 -5.26
N ASN A 304 5.93 -4.00 -6.06
CA ASN A 304 4.51 -3.84 -5.76
C ASN A 304 3.68 -3.75 -7.04
N ASP A 305 2.69 -4.62 -7.16
CA ASP A 305 1.65 -4.60 -8.19
C ASP A 305 0.25 -4.79 -7.57
N LEU A 306 -0.77 -4.96 -8.41
CA LEU A 306 -2.15 -5.12 -7.94
C LEU A 306 -2.44 -6.49 -7.29
N LYS A 307 -1.47 -7.37 -7.13
CA LYS A 307 -1.65 -8.68 -6.49
C LYS A 307 -0.49 -9.04 -5.59
N HIS A 308 0.72 -8.60 -5.90
CA HIS A 308 1.97 -9.00 -5.30
C HIS A 308 2.64 -7.80 -4.66
N GLU A 309 3.08 -7.97 -3.42
CA GLU A 309 3.93 -7.02 -2.73
C GLU A 309 5.11 -7.79 -2.13
N PHE A 310 6.33 -7.37 -2.45
CA PHE A 310 7.53 -7.81 -1.77
C PHE A 310 8.18 -6.59 -1.12
N SER A 311 8.39 -6.68 0.19
CA SER A 311 8.93 -5.59 1.01
C SER A 311 10.02 -6.11 1.94
N VAL A 312 10.92 -5.22 2.34
CA VAL A 312 11.94 -5.51 3.35
C VAL A 312 11.83 -4.46 4.45
N SER A 313 11.79 -4.92 5.69
CA SER A 313 11.89 -4.06 6.87
C SER A 313 13.23 -4.24 7.58
N LEU A 314 13.79 -3.14 8.06
CA LEU A 314 14.92 -3.10 8.99
C LEU A 314 14.44 -2.44 10.28
N LYS A 315 14.55 -3.13 11.42
CA LYS A 315 14.02 -2.66 12.71
C LYS A 315 15.03 -2.88 13.83
N GLY A 316 15.35 -1.82 14.55
CA GLY A 316 16.08 -1.90 15.83
C GLY A 316 15.09 -1.98 16.98
N GLU A 317 15.34 -2.88 17.92
CA GLU A 317 14.52 -3.08 19.11
C GLU A 317 15.38 -3.10 20.36
N ARG A 318 14.86 -2.54 21.45
CA ARG A 318 15.41 -2.70 22.81
C ARG A 318 14.31 -3.29 23.67
N ARG A 319 14.60 -4.40 24.34
CA ARG A 319 13.67 -5.10 25.23
C ARG A 319 14.29 -5.25 26.61
N GLN A 320 13.50 -4.99 27.64
CA GLN A 320 13.86 -5.23 29.03
C GLN A 320 12.74 -5.99 29.72
N SER A 321 13.11 -6.89 30.63
CA SER A 321 12.20 -7.56 31.54
C SER A 321 12.77 -7.50 32.95
N LYS A 322 11.89 -7.31 33.93
CA LYS A 322 12.21 -7.39 35.36
C LYS A 322 11.25 -8.38 35.99
N THR A 323 11.79 -9.26 36.82
CA THR A 323 11.05 -10.30 37.53
C THR A 323 11.33 -10.18 39.01
N MET A 324 10.25 -10.16 39.79
CA MET A 324 10.29 -10.12 41.24
C MET A 324 9.53 -11.30 41.82
N VAL A 325 10.01 -11.81 42.95
CA VAL A 325 9.32 -12.81 43.77
C VAL A 325 9.20 -12.23 45.17
N SER A 326 7.98 -12.07 45.66
CA SER A 326 7.69 -11.46 46.97
C SER A 326 8.34 -10.08 47.13
N GLY A 327 8.35 -9.29 46.05
CA GLY A 327 8.92 -7.93 46.02
C GLY A 327 10.46 -7.85 45.96
N MET A 328 11.15 -8.98 45.85
CA MET A 328 12.61 -9.03 45.68
C MET A 328 12.97 -9.43 44.25
N PRO A 329 14.00 -8.84 43.63
CA PRO A 329 14.45 -9.26 42.31
C PRO A 329 14.85 -10.74 42.30
N PHE A 330 14.40 -11.48 41.28
CA PHE A 330 14.66 -12.92 41.19
C PHE A 330 14.82 -13.38 39.74
N SER A 331 15.96 -14.00 39.43
CA SER A 331 16.27 -14.53 38.10
C SER A 331 15.58 -15.88 37.87
N ILE A 332 14.37 -15.86 37.29
CA ILE A 332 13.62 -17.09 36.94
C ILE A 332 14.14 -17.70 35.62
N SER A 333 14.56 -16.86 34.67
CA SER A 333 15.02 -17.29 33.35
C SER A 333 16.55 -17.43 33.31
N PRO A 334 17.08 -18.47 32.63
CA PRO A 334 18.52 -18.58 32.37
C PRO A 334 19.05 -17.32 31.67
N GLY A 335 20.22 -16.85 32.13
CA GLY A 335 20.82 -15.61 31.62
C GLY A 335 20.30 -14.33 32.29
N SER A 336 19.29 -14.37 33.17
CA SER A 336 18.85 -13.18 33.92
C SER A 336 19.79 -12.85 35.09
N THR A 337 20.09 -11.57 35.29
CA THR A 337 20.96 -11.07 36.38
C THR A 337 20.15 -10.17 37.31
N ASP A 338 20.12 -10.49 38.61
CA ASP A 338 19.35 -9.75 39.63
C ASP A 338 17.88 -9.54 39.23
N GLY A 339 17.24 -10.60 38.71
CA GLY A 339 15.86 -10.56 38.22
C GLY A 339 15.65 -9.66 37.00
N MET A 340 16.70 -9.18 36.35
CA MET A 340 16.60 -8.34 35.17
C MET A 340 17.20 -9.03 33.95
N THR A 341 16.59 -8.78 32.80
CA THR A 341 17.14 -9.15 31.50
C THR A 341 16.97 -7.98 30.54
N ARG A 342 18.03 -7.60 29.83
CA ARG A 342 17.95 -6.54 28.81
C ARG A 342 18.74 -6.91 27.57
N ILE A 343 18.12 -6.72 26.42
CA ILE A 343 18.74 -6.93 25.11
C ILE A 343 18.41 -5.83 24.12
N ALA A 344 19.29 -5.71 23.13
CA ALA A 344 19.03 -5.02 21.89
C ALA A 344 19.12 -6.00 20.72
N ALA A 345 18.28 -5.81 19.69
CA ALA A 345 18.30 -6.64 18.51
C ALA A 345 18.05 -5.81 17.24
N LEU A 346 18.72 -6.18 16.16
CA LEU A 346 18.43 -5.74 14.81
C LEU A 346 17.65 -6.83 14.09
N ARG A 347 16.50 -6.49 13.51
CA ARG A 347 15.64 -7.41 12.77
C ARG A 347 15.57 -7.02 11.31
N VAL A 348 15.85 -7.98 10.43
CA VAL A 348 15.66 -7.86 8.98
C VAL A 348 14.51 -8.76 8.58
N SER A 349 13.44 -8.17 8.05
CA SER A 349 12.22 -8.90 7.73
C SER A 349 11.79 -8.74 6.27
N PRO A 350 12.22 -9.64 5.36
CA PRO A 350 11.58 -9.74 4.06
C PRO A 350 10.17 -10.31 4.19
N GLU A 351 9.23 -9.70 3.51
CA GLU A 351 7.82 -10.05 3.51
C GLU A 351 7.29 -10.07 2.08
N TYR A 352 6.60 -11.16 1.74
CA TYR A 352 5.89 -11.32 0.49
C TYR A 352 4.40 -11.50 0.76
N VAL A 353 3.57 -10.74 0.03
CA VAL A 353 2.12 -10.86 0.10
C VAL A 353 1.52 -10.95 -1.30
N TYR A 354 0.73 -12.00 -1.52
CA TYR A 354 -0.16 -12.16 -2.65
C TYR A 354 -1.61 -11.96 -2.22
N ARG A 355 -2.39 -11.14 -2.95
CA ARG A 355 -3.81 -10.92 -2.71
C ARG A 355 -4.60 -10.92 -4.00
N SER A 356 -5.70 -11.66 -3.99
CA SER A 356 -6.73 -11.69 -5.03
C SER A 356 -8.11 -11.75 -4.39
N SER A 357 -9.17 -11.76 -5.19
CA SER A 357 -10.55 -11.89 -4.68
C SER A 357 -10.86 -13.24 -4.03
N LYS A 358 -10.05 -14.28 -4.26
CA LYS A 358 -10.28 -15.64 -3.75
C LYS A 358 -9.15 -16.17 -2.87
N ARG A 359 -7.99 -15.54 -2.88
CA ARG A 359 -6.77 -16.08 -2.25
C ARG A 359 -5.92 -14.97 -1.69
N VAL A 360 -5.43 -15.18 -0.48
CA VAL A 360 -4.39 -14.39 0.17
C VAL A 360 -3.29 -15.34 0.62
N ILE A 361 -2.04 -15.05 0.24
CA ILE A 361 -0.85 -15.72 0.77
C ILE A 361 0.03 -14.63 1.34
N ALA A 362 0.46 -14.75 2.59
CA ALA A 362 1.43 -13.85 3.20
C ALA A 362 2.54 -14.66 3.85
N VAL A 363 3.79 -14.33 3.54
CA VAL A 363 4.98 -14.97 4.10
C VAL A 363 5.89 -13.87 4.63
N ARG A 364 6.22 -13.93 5.91
CA ARG A 364 7.20 -13.05 6.55
C ARG A 364 8.32 -13.92 7.08
N THR A 365 9.55 -13.60 6.70
CA THR A 365 10.73 -14.10 7.41
C THR A 365 11.28 -12.95 8.25
N THR A 366 11.78 -13.25 9.44
CA THR A 366 12.46 -12.31 10.34
C THR A 366 13.77 -12.96 10.75
N LEU A 367 14.87 -12.30 10.37
CA LEU A 367 16.21 -12.62 10.81
C LEU A 367 16.55 -11.66 11.94
N SER A 368 16.72 -12.18 13.14
CA SER A 368 17.03 -11.39 14.33
C SER A 368 18.51 -11.57 14.65
N PHE A 369 19.17 -10.44 14.88
CA PHE A 369 20.57 -10.36 15.29
C PHE A 369 20.62 -9.64 16.63
N GLY A 370 20.92 -10.38 17.71
CA GLY A 370 21.24 -9.81 19.01
C GLY A 370 22.47 -8.92 18.92
N LEU A 371 22.48 -7.85 19.71
CA LEU A 371 23.55 -6.87 19.73
C LEU A 371 24.07 -6.72 21.16
N ASP A 372 25.39 -6.77 21.35
CA ASP A 372 26.03 -6.21 22.53
C ASP A 372 26.05 -4.66 22.43
N ALA A 373 24.88 -4.08 22.66
CA ALA A 373 24.66 -2.64 22.64
C ALA A 373 23.50 -2.28 23.57
N GLN A 374 23.43 -0.99 23.96
CA GLN A 374 22.36 -0.45 24.83
C GLN A 374 22.33 -1.06 26.24
N ASP A 375 23.52 -1.36 26.78
CA ASP A 375 23.76 -1.88 28.13
C ASP A 375 22.97 -3.18 28.39
N PRO A 376 23.30 -4.29 27.69
CA PRO A 376 22.63 -5.56 27.93
C PRO A 376 22.81 -5.99 29.40
N VAL A 377 21.82 -6.71 29.92
CA VAL A 377 21.84 -7.26 31.28
C VAL A 377 21.59 -8.74 31.13
N LEU A 378 22.68 -9.50 31.12
CA LEU A 378 22.70 -10.94 31.00
C LEU A 378 23.83 -11.52 31.86
N ASP A 379 23.66 -12.76 32.32
CA ASP A 379 24.76 -13.57 32.82
C ASP A 379 25.49 -14.19 31.64
N GLU A 380 26.61 -13.56 31.24
CA GLU A 380 27.46 -13.99 30.13
C GLU A 380 28.03 -15.41 30.31
N SER A 381 28.07 -15.94 31.54
CA SER A 381 28.48 -17.34 31.77
C SER A 381 27.43 -18.35 31.26
N TYR A 382 26.19 -17.89 31.07
CA TYR A 382 25.06 -18.68 30.57
C TYR A 382 24.66 -18.34 29.13
N MET A 383 24.73 -17.07 28.75
CA MET A 383 24.14 -16.58 27.50
C MET A 383 24.78 -15.28 27.03
N GLU A 384 25.12 -15.20 25.74
CA GLU A 384 25.68 -14.00 25.13
C GLU A 384 24.55 -13.05 24.66
N PRO A 385 24.75 -11.72 24.70
CA PRO A 385 23.81 -10.75 24.12
C PRO A 385 23.66 -10.87 22.61
N GLU A 386 24.74 -11.25 21.92
CA GLU A 386 24.73 -11.58 20.51
C GLU A 386 24.07 -12.93 20.28
N PHE A 387 23.08 -12.93 19.40
CA PHE A 387 22.47 -14.17 18.95
C PHE A 387 21.96 -14.05 17.51
N PHE A 388 21.72 -15.18 16.88
CA PHE A 388 20.98 -15.28 15.63
C PHE A 388 19.72 -16.12 15.79
N SER A 389 18.57 -15.59 15.34
CA SER A 389 17.35 -16.39 15.19
C SER A 389 16.64 -16.12 13.87
N TRP A 390 16.15 -17.19 13.25
CA TRP A 390 15.37 -17.14 12.03
C TRP A 390 13.95 -17.59 12.31
N LEU A 391 12.98 -16.68 12.17
CA LEU A 391 11.55 -16.98 12.24
C LEU A 391 10.86 -16.76 10.88
N THR A 392 10.23 -17.80 10.32
CA THR A 392 9.32 -17.71 9.18
C THR A 392 7.88 -17.93 9.62
N GLN A 393 7.00 -17.01 9.21
CA GLN A 393 5.56 -17.10 9.42
C GLN A 393 4.89 -17.07 8.04
N ALA A 394 4.06 -18.06 7.75
CA ALA A 394 3.28 -18.08 6.52
C ALA A 394 1.79 -18.27 6.81
N SER A 395 0.96 -17.60 6.04
CA SER A 395 -0.49 -17.73 6.06
C SER A 395 -1.03 -17.86 4.64
N TRP A 396 -1.96 -18.78 4.44
CA TRP A 396 -2.66 -18.99 3.19
C TRP A 396 -4.15 -19.09 3.50
N VAL A 397 -4.93 -18.16 2.97
CA VAL A 397 -6.39 -18.18 3.01
C VAL A 397 -6.92 -18.28 1.59
N GLU A 398 -7.84 -19.20 1.34
CA GLU A 398 -8.42 -19.43 0.03
C GLU A 398 -9.89 -19.82 0.09
N ALA A 399 -10.69 -19.25 -0.81
CA ALA A 399 -12.09 -19.61 -0.99
C ALA A 399 -12.21 -20.91 -1.80
N ILE A 400 -12.90 -21.91 -1.25
CA ILE A 400 -13.11 -23.21 -1.88
C ILE A 400 -14.54 -23.29 -2.44
N GLY A 401 -14.65 -23.42 -3.76
CA GLY A 401 -15.93 -23.52 -4.48
C GLY A 401 -16.66 -22.17 -4.57
N SER A 402 -17.19 -21.68 -3.44
CA SER A 402 -17.82 -20.36 -3.30
C SER A 402 -17.00 -19.47 -2.35
N SER A 403 -17.31 -18.17 -2.29
CA SER A 403 -16.71 -17.24 -1.34
C SER A 403 -17.11 -17.47 0.13
N GLU A 404 -18.00 -18.44 0.39
CA GLU A 404 -18.54 -18.71 1.73
C GLU A 404 -17.70 -19.74 2.49
N ASN A 405 -16.97 -20.61 1.79
CA ASN A 405 -16.12 -21.62 2.39
C ASN A 405 -14.65 -21.18 2.26
N LEU A 406 -13.98 -20.97 3.39
CA LEU A 406 -12.57 -20.58 3.43
C LEU A 406 -11.72 -21.73 3.98
N PHE A 407 -10.67 -22.08 3.25
CA PHE A 407 -9.52 -22.79 3.78
C PHE A 407 -8.51 -21.78 4.33
N ALA A 408 -7.97 -22.08 5.50
CA ALA A 408 -6.93 -21.26 6.12
C ALA A 408 -5.83 -22.17 6.68
N LEU A 409 -4.59 -21.92 6.25
CA LEU A 409 -3.38 -22.53 6.78
C LEU A 409 -2.51 -21.44 7.38
N LYS A 410 -1.98 -21.68 8.59
CA LYS A 410 -0.94 -20.88 9.21
C LYS A 410 0.21 -21.81 9.58
N SER A 411 1.44 -21.41 9.32
CA SER A 411 2.65 -22.14 9.68
C SER A 411 3.69 -21.21 10.28
N TYR A 412 4.45 -21.75 11.23
CA TYR A 412 5.50 -21.06 11.95
C TYR A 412 6.74 -21.94 11.92
N TYR A 413 7.90 -21.37 11.69
CA TYR A 413 9.17 -22.08 11.72
C TYR A 413 10.21 -21.18 12.36
N GLN A 414 10.75 -21.56 13.51
CA GLN A 414 11.85 -20.89 14.17
C GLN A 414 13.07 -21.79 14.22
N HIS A 415 14.21 -21.26 13.79
CA HIS A 415 15.49 -21.96 13.84
C HIS A 415 16.63 -21.08 14.36
N THR A 416 17.51 -21.70 15.15
CA THR A 416 18.77 -21.15 15.66
C THR A 416 19.70 -22.29 16.05
N ASP A 417 21.01 -22.09 15.91
CA ASP A 417 22.06 -22.99 16.39
C ASP A 417 22.58 -22.59 17.78
N GLU A 418 22.02 -21.52 18.34
CA GLU A 418 22.44 -20.92 19.60
C GLU A 418 21.34 -21.07 20.67
N ARG A 419 21.68 -20.81 21.93
CA ARG A 419 20.68 -20.73 23.00
C ARG A 419 20.07 -19.35 23.01
N LEU A 420 18.74 -19.26 23.01
CA LEU A 420 18.04 -17.99 23.06
C LEU A 420 17.56 -17.68 24.46
N ILE A 421 17.55 -16.38 24.76
CA ILE A 421 16.90 -15.85 25.95
C ILE A 421 15.40 -16.14 25.85
N SER A 422 14.72 -16.41 26.96
CA SER A 422 13.29 -16.78 26.96
C SER A 422 12.38 -15.82 26.19
N MET A 423 12.75 -14.53 26.11
CA MET A 423 12.00 -13.53 25.33
C MET A 423 12.17 -13.64 23.80
N GLU A 424 13.18 -14.36 23.31
CA GLU A 424 13.44 -14.63 21.89
C GLU A 424 13.16 -16.09 21.49
N GLN A 425 12.85 -16.94 22.47
CA GLN A 425 12.35 -18.29 22.23
C GLN A 425 10.92 -18.28 21.68
N PHE A 426 10.58 -19.32 20.91
CA PHE A 426 9.25 -19.49 20.35
C PHE A 426 8.32 -20.18 21.35
N SER A 427 7.10 -19.66 21.47
CA SER A 427 6.05 -20.20 22.33
C SER A 427 5.05 -21.06 21.54
N LEU A 428 4.80 -22.27 22.01
CA LEU A 428 3.86 -23.25 21.47
C LEU A 428 2.70 -23.47 22.45
N GLY A 429 1.48 -23.43 21.91
CA GLY A 429 0.23 -23.53 22.64
C GLY A 429 -0.55 -22.22 22.64
N GLY A 430 -1.88 -22.31 22.66
CA GLY A 430 -2.79 -21.17 22.67
C GLY A 430 -3.50 -20.93 21.33
N MET A 431 -4.38 -19.92 21.32
CA MET A 431 -5.27 -19.65 20.18
C MET A 431 -4.51 -19.35 18.87
N ASN A 432 -3.34 -18.72 18.98
CA ASN A 432 -2.57 -18.22 17.83
C ASN A 432 -1.53 -19.22 17.29
N THR A 433 -1.23 -20.30 18.02
CA THR A 433 -0.30 -21.35 17.59
C THR A 433 -1.04 -22.69 17.54
N ILE A 434 -1.02 -23.47 18.63
CA ILE A 434 -1.65 -24.79 18.72
C ILE A 434 -2.90 -24.70 19.59
N ARG A 435 -4.06 -24.64 18.94
CA ARG A 435 -5.38 -24.67 19.61
C ARG A 435 -5.58 -25.99 20.35
N GLY A 436 -6.32 -25.94 21.46
CA GLY A 436 -6.53 -27.08 22.37
C GLY A 436 -5.52 -27.16 23.52
N TYR A 437 -4.50 -26.31 23.49
CA TYR A 437 -3.48 -26.15 24.52
C TYR A 437 -3.54 -24.74 25.13
N ARG A 438 -3.05 -24.58 26.36
CA ARG A 438 -2.91 -23.25 27.00
C ARG A 438 -1.83 -22.45 26.28
N GLU A 439 -1.95 -21.13 26.31
CA GLU A 439 -0.90 -20.25 25.78
C GLU A 439 0.41 -20.42 26.55
N ASN A 440 1.56 -20.30 25.88
CA ASN A 440 2.89 -20.45 26.47
C ASN A 440 3.17 -21.80 27.15
N GLN A 441 2.49 -22.88 26.73
CA GLN A 441 2.65 -24.19 27.34
C GLN A 441 4.07 -24.77 27.16
N ILE A 442 4.70 -24.52 26.01
CA ILE A 442 6.07 -24.93 25.74
C ILE A 442 6.82 -23.76 25.10
N ILE A 443 8.00 -23.43 25.62
CA ILE A 443 8.89 -22.40 25.06
C ILE A 443 10.21 -23.07 24.64
N ARG A 444 10.69 -22.80 23.42
CA ARG A 444 11.87 -23.45 22.84
C ARG A 444 12.67 -22.51 21.93
N ASP A 445 13.97 -22.76 21.80
CA ASP A 445 14.84 -22.07 20.84
C ASP A 445 14.40 -22.35 19.39
N ASN A 446 14.09 -23.61 19.09
CA ASN A 446 13.66 -24.11 17.78
C ASN A 446 12.20 -24.61 17.83
N ALA A 447 11.39 -24.28 16.82
CA ALA A 447 9.98 -24.69 16.71
C ALA A 447 9.53 -24.82 15.25
N PHE A 448 8.59 -25.72 14.96
CA PHE A 448 8.06 -25.98 13.61
C PHE A 448 6.60 -26.43 13.62
#